data_AF-A0AA36HQX5-F1
#
_entry.id   AF-A0AA36HQX5-F1
#
_cell.length_a   1.000
_cell.length_b   1.000
_cell.length_c   1.000
_cell.angle_alpha   90.00
_cell.angle_beta   90.00
_cell.angle_gamma   90.00
#
_symmetry.space_group_name_H-M   'P 1'
#
loop_
_entity.id
_entity.type
_entity.pdbx_description
1 polymer ?
#
loop_
_entity_poly.entity_id
_entity_poly.type
_entity_poly.pdbx_seq_one_letter_code
_entity_poly.pdbx_strand_id
1 'polypeptide(L)'
;MGGAPYYAGMAALRVGAELLYLCTAEEATGPIKGYSPELMVSEVYRWSVMSSHDAGVVEQEKKRMVEKMEALLPRFHALVLGCGLGRDDRVLDAVARIIEAAKARKLPLVIDADGLWLIERRPELVKGYNEAMLTPNAAEFRRLSAAVLGREDATVLELCEAMAGPIILQKGAVDLIAAPQLSEVRRCAEEGAPRRPGGLGDFLAGSLGTLAAWAVLRRRSLVLACEAACVLVRLACKESYRKRKRAMVAPDVLEEVGAAFETLCPARPAAGRLGTWDLGLGGGAKGPPSLLLACVFSSFFAGFVVFLVCFVLSVFWFSSCVLGGCKIKVCGNHAKGCKARSTLGNFEVREPPKNP
;
A
#
# COMPACT_ATOMS: atom_id res chain seq x y z
N MET A 1 2.20 5.24 -13.14
CA MET A 1 2.00 6.54 -12.42
C MET A 1 2.70 6.45 -11.07
N GLY A 2 3.39 7.50 -10.59
CA GLY A 2 4.20 7.42 -9.35
C GLY A 2 3.47 7.68 -8.02
N GLY A 3 2.41 8.49 -8.01
CA GLY A 3 1.72 8.89 -6.77
C GLY A 3 0.87 7.79 -6.12
N ALA A 4 0.13 7.02 -6.93
CA ALA A 4 -0.72 5.93 -6.45
C ALA A 4 0.06 4.85 -5.65
N PRO A 5 1.14 4.25 -6.18
CA PRO A 5 1.90 3.25 -5.44
C PRO A 5 2.61 3.84 -4.20
N TYR A 6 2.98 5.13 -4.23
CA TYR A 6 3.49 5.84 -3.06
C TYR A 6 2.45 5.89 -1.93
N TYR A 7 1.21 6.30 -2.23
CA TYR A 7 0.16 6.41 -1.23
C TYR A 7 -0.24 5.06 -0.64
N ALA A 8 -0.34 4.01 -1.48
CA ALA A 8 -0.55 2.65 -0.99
C ALA A 8 0.59 2.19 -0.08
N GLY A 9 1.83 2.42 -0.50
CA GLY A 9 3.00 2.06 0.29
C GLY A 9 3.08 2.76 1.64
N MET A 10 2.89 4.08 1.66
CA MET A 10 2.92 4.86 2.89
C MET A 10 1.75 4.54 3.82
N ALA A 11 0.56 4.27 3.29
CA ALA A 11 -0.58 3.83 4.13
C ALA A 11 -0.29 2.49 4.80
N ALA A 12 0.30 1.54 4.08
CA ALA A 12 0.71 0.25 4.66
C ALA A 12 1.72 0.43 5.80
N LEU A 13 2.73 1.28 5.61
CA LEU A 13 3.72 1.63 6.66
C LEU A 13 3.06 2.34 7.86
N ARG A 14 2.14 3.29 7.60
CA ARG A 14 1.41 4.01 8.68
C ARG A 14 0.49 3.11 9.50
N VAL A 15 0.01 2.01 8.92
CA VAL A 15 -0.74 0.96 9.64
C VAL A 15 0.20 0.07 10.46
N GLY A 16 1.48 -0.01 10.11
CA GLY A 16 2.48 -0.77 10.87
C GLY A 16 3.14 -1.90 10.09
N ALA A 17 3.12 -1.88 8.75
CA ALA A 17 4.00 -2.78 7.99
C ALA A 17 5.46 -2.50 8.37
N GLU A 18 6.21 -3.54 8.75
CA GLU A 18 7.60 -3.39 9.23
C GLU A 18 8.55 -2.92 8.12
N LEU A 19 8.34 -3.41 6.91
CA LEU A 19 8.94 -2.85 5.69
C LEU A 19 7.89 -2.72 4.61
N LEU A 20 8.28 -2.09 3.51
CA LEU A 20 7.51 -2.10 2.28
C LEU A 20 8.41 -2.16 1.05
N TYR A 21 8.19 -3.18 0.22
CA TYR A 21 8.79 -3.26 -1.12
C TYR A 21 7.84 -2.67 -2.15
N LEU A 22 8.31 -1.67 -2.89
CA LEU A 22 7.56 -1.06 -3.98
C LEU A 22 8.22 -1.44 -5.30
N CYS A 23 7.59 -2.38 -6.01
CA CYS A 23 8.05 -2.87 -7.31
C CYS A 23 7.41 -2.04 -8.44
N THR A 24 8.22 -1.39 -9.27
CA THR A 24 7.74 -0.49 -10.33
C THR A 24 8.67 -0.48 -11.55
N ALA A 25 8.30 0.24 -12.61
CA ALA A 25 9.21 0.59 -13.71
C ALA A 25 10.39 1.43 -13.22
N GLU A 26 11.57 1.24 -13.82
CA GLU A 26 12.80 2.00 -13.54
C GLU A 26 12.56 3.52 -13.54
N GLU A 27 11.82 4.00 -14.53
CA GLU A 27 11.53 5.42 -14.75
C GLU A 27 10.72 6.06 -13.60
N ALA A 28 9.94 5.27 -12.86
CA ALA A 28 9.18 5.74 -11.71
C ALA A 28 9.97 5.67 -10.40
N THR A 29 11.10 4.95 -10.35
CA THR A 29 11.83 4.75 -9.10
C THR A 29 12.40 6.03 -8.51
N GLY A 30 12.99 6.90 -9.34
CA GLY A 30 13.57 8.18 -8.91
C GLY A 30 12.55 9.09 -8.21
N PRO A 31 11.43 9.44 -8.87
CA PRO A 31 10.38 10.25 -8.26
C PRO A 31 9.82 9.67 -6.95
N ILE A 32 9.58 8.35 -6.90
CA ILE A 32 9.01 7.70 -5.70
C ILE A 32 10.02 7.72 -4.54
N LYS A 33 11.29 7.41 -4.80
CA LYS A 33 12.38 7.51 -3.79
C LYS A 33 12.54 8.94 -3.28
N GLY A 34 12.25 9.95 -4.11
CA GLY A 34 12.24 11.34 -3.71
C GLY A 34 11.12 11.71 -2.73
N TYR A 35 10.02 10.95 -2.67
CA TYR A 35 8.91 11.21 -1.75
C TYR A 35 9.11 10.65 -0.35
N SER A 36 9.81 9.53 -0.20
CA SER A 36 10.08 8.93 1.12
C SER A 36 11.28 7.97 1.08
N PRO A 37 12.22 8.07 2.05
CA PRO A 37 13.31 7.11 2.20
C PRO A 37 12.87 5.77 2.82
N GLU A 38 11.68 5.70 3.42
CA GLU A 38 11.16 4.49 4.08
C GLU A 38 10.74 3.39 3.09
N LEU A 39 10.47 3.77 1.82
CA LEU A 39 10.01 2.86 0.79
C LEU A 39 11.20 2.13 0.16
N MET A 40 11.21 0.80 0.21
CA MET A 40 12.18 0.01 -0.54
C MET A 40 11.75 -0.13 -2.00
N VAL A 41 12.06 0.89 -2.78
CA VAL A 41 11.67 0.95 -4.19
C VAL A 41 12.64 0.14 -5.05
N SER A 42 12.12 -0.89 -5.73
CA SER A 42 12.85 -1.75 -6.65
C SER A 42 12.27 -1.66 -8.06
N GLU A 43 13.13 -1.38 -9.04
CA GLU A 43 12.80 -1.49 -10.45
C GLU A 43 12.64 -2.97 -10.85
N VAL A 44 11.51 -3.34 -11.45
CA VAL A 44 11.27 -4.73 -11.90
C VAL A 44 11.31 -4.87 -13.41
N TYR A 45 11.11 -3.77 -14.13
CA TYR A 45 11.30 -3.67 -15.57
C TYR A 45 11.64 -2.23 -15.95
N ARG A 46 12.00 -2.01 -17.22
CA ARG A 46 12.23 -0.71 -17.84
C ARG A 46 11.14 -0.45 -18.85
N TRP A 47 10.41 0.66 -18.69
CA TRP A 47 9.36 1.02 -19.63
C TRP A 47 9.91 1.26 -21.04
N SER A 48 11.05 1.93 -21.15
CA SER A 48 11.75 2.13 -22.43
C SER A 48 11.98 0.84 -23.22
N VAL A 49 12.30 -0.27 -22.53
CA VAL A 49 12.48 -1.60 -23.14
C VAL A 49 11.13 -2.28 -23.38
N MET A 50 10.24 -2.27 -22.39
CA MET A 50 8.89 -2.86 -22.49
C MET A 50 8.06 -2.23 -23.61
N SER A 51 8.30 -0.95 -23.93
CA SER A 51 7.62 -0.20 -24.98
C SER A 51 8.16 -0.44 -26.40
N SER A 52 9.20 -1.28 -26.55
CA SER A 52 9.82 -1.58 -27.84
C SER A 52 8.83 -2.15 -28.86
N HIS A 53 9.12 -1.94 -30.15
CA HIS A 53 8.41 -2.56 -31.27
C HIS A 53 8.90 -4.00 -31.56
N ASP A 54 10.07 -4.37 -31.05
CA ASP A 54 10.62 -5.72 -31.18
C ASP A 54 10.00 -6.66 -30.14
N ALA A 55 9.21 -7.62 -30.61
CA ALA A 55 8.52 -8.57 -29.75
C ALA A 55 9.48 -9.46 -28.92
N GLY A 56 10.65 -9.80 -29.46
CA GLY A 56 11.66 -10.58 -28.75
C GLY A 56 12.27 -9.81 -27.58
N VAL A 57 12.52 -8.51 -27.77
CA VAL A 57 12.99 -7.61 -26.70
C VAL A 57 11.93 -7.44 -25.62
N VAL A 58 10.66 -7.25 -26.00
CA VAL A 58 9.55 -7.13 -25.05
C VAL A 58 9.39 -8.41 -24.24
N GLU A 59 9.44 -9.58 -24.89
CA GLU A 59 9.27 -10.87 -24.19
C GLU A 59 10.43 -11.15 -23.22
N GLN A 60 11.66 -10.78 -23.58
CA GLN A 60 12.80 -10.85 -22.66
C GLN A 60 12.62 -9.95 -21.43
N GLU A 61 12.11 -8.74 -21.60
CA GLU A 61 11.87 -7.82 -20.49
C GLU A 61 10.70 -8.27 -19.61
N LYS A 62 9.63 -8.83 -20.19
CA LYS A 62 8.56 -9.50 -19.43
C LYS A 62 9.12 -10.66 -18.61
N LYS A 63 9.94 -11.52 -19.21
CA LYS A 63 10.56 -12.65 -18.52
C LYS A 63 11.42 -12.16 -17.34
N ARG A 64 12.24 -11.14 -17.55
CA ARG A 64 13.03 -10.49 -16.49
C ARG A 64 12.16 -9.94 -15.36
N MET A 65 11.04 -9.28 -15.69
CA MET A 65 10.09 -8.77 -14.70
C MET A 65 9.51 -9.89 -13.84
N VAL A 66 9.06 -10.97 -14.48
CA VAL A 66 8.48 -12.14 -13.81
C VAL A 66 9.52 -12.82 -12.92
N GLU A 67 10.71 -13.12 -13.44
CA GLU A 67 11.79 -13.78 -12.68
C GLU A 67 12.22 -12.97 -11.46
N LYS A 68 12.37 -11.65 -11.62
CA LYS A 68 12.73 -10.77 -10.50
C LYS A 68 11.63 -10.75 -9.43
N MET A 69 10.36 -10.71 -9.85
CA MET A 69 9.23 -10.76 -8.93
C MET A 69 9.14 -12.11 -8.22
N GLU A 70 9.26 -13.23 -8.95
CA GLU A 70 9.24 -14.59 -8.39
C GLU A 70 10.34 -14.81 -7.36
N ALA A 71 11.53 -14.23 -7.56
CA ALA A 71 12.62 -14.25 -6.59
C ALA A 71 12.32 -13.44 -5.32
N LEU A 72 11.48 -12.41 -5.41
CA LEU A 72 11.07 -11.57 -4.28
C LEU A 72 9.87 -12.12 -3.52
N LEU A 73 8.93 -12.79 -4.19
CA LEU A 73 7.71 -13.35 -3.58
C LEU A 73 7.92 -14.15 -2.28
N PRO A 74 8.98 -14.98 -2.09
CA PRO A 74 9.20 -15.67 -0.82
C PRO A 74 9.36 -14.77 0.40
N ARG A 75 9.66 -13.49 0.18
CA ARG A 75 9.93 -12.50 1.23
C ARG A 75 8.67 -11.75 1.65
N PHE A 76 7.56 -11.95 0.96
CA PHE A 76 6.35 -11.16 1.14
C PHE A 76 5.30 -11.92 1.94
N HIS A 77 4.57 -11.22 2.80
CA HIS A 77 3.43 -11.75 3.54
C HIS A 77 2.08 -11.45 2.89
N ALA A 78 2.04 -10.41 2.05
CA ALA A 78 0.90 -10.01 1.26
C ALA A 78 1.41 -9.27 0.02
N LEU A 79 0.61 -9.22 -1.03
CA LEU A 79 0.89 -8.51 -2.26
C LEU A 79 -0.27 -7.58 -2.61
N VAL A 80 0.03 -6.31 -2.88
CA VAL A 80 -0.94 -5.32 -3.37
C VAL A 80 -0.62 -5.04 -4.83
N LEU A 81 -1.60 -5.22 -5.72
CA LEU A 81 -1.45 -5.02 -7.16
C LEU A 81 -2.43 -3.97 -7.69
N GLY A 82 -1.93 -3.17 -8.64
CA GLY A 82 -2.76 -2.33 -9.50
C GLY A 82 -2.70 -0.82 -9.23
N CYS A 83 -2.21 -0.38 -8.07
CA CYS A 83 -1.99 1.04 -7.77
C CYS A 83 -0.95 1.65 -8.73
N GLY A 84 -1.43 2.36 -9.75
CA GLY A 84 -0.59 3.05 -10.74
C GLY A 84 0.13 2.12 -11.74
N LEU A 85 -0.34 0.89 -11.88
CA LEU A 85 0.23 -0.15 -12.77
C LEU A 85 0.13 0.24 -14.25
N GLY A 86 -0.93 0.95 -14.64
CA GLY A 86 -1.23 1.23 -16.04
C GLY A 86 -1.94 0.06 -16.71
N ARG A 87 -2.35 0.28 -17.97
CA ARG A 87 -3.21 -0.64 -18.73
C ARG A 87 -2.56 -1.17 -20.01
N ASP A 88 -1.23 -1.14 -20.06
CA ASP A 88 -0.48 -1.66 -21.19
C ASP A 88 -0.48 -3.20 -21.13
N ASP A 89 -0.96 -3.85 -22.19
CA ASP A 89 -1.15 -5.30 -22.24
C ASP A 89 0.17 -6.06 -22.00
N ARG A 90 1.33 -5.49 -22.36
CA ARG A 90 2.63 -6.14 -22.17
C ARG A 90 2.98 -6.24 -20.68
N VAL A 91 2.69 -5.19 -19.92
CA VAL A 91 2.88 -5.16 -18.47
C VAL A 91 1.84 -6.07 -17.80
N LEU A 92 0.58 -5.99 -18.22
CA LEU A 92 -0.50 -6.79 -17.64
C LEU A 92 -0.30 -8.30 -17.86
N ASP A 93 0.26 -8.71 -18.99
CA ASP A 93 0.63 -10.09 -19.28
C ASP A 93 1.71 -10.63 -18.31
N ALA A 94 2.75 -9.83 -18.03
CA ALA A 94 3.74 -10.17 -17.01
C ALA A 94 3.11 -10.24 -15.61
N VAL A 95 2.20 -9.31 -15.28
CA VAL A 95 1.49 -9.28 -14.00
C VAL A 95 0.59 -10.50 -13.82
N ALA A 96 -0.07 -10.99 -14.89
CA ALA A 96 -0.85 -12.22 -14.84
C ALA A 96 0.00 -13.42 -14.40
N ARG A 97 1.24 -13.53 -14.91
CA ARG A 97 2.20 -14.57 -14.49
C ARG A 97 2.63 -14.41 -13.03
N ILE A 98 2.82 -13.18 -12.56
CA ILE A 98 3.14 -12.88 -11.16
C ILE A 98 1.98 -13.25 -10.22
N ILE A 99 0.73 -13.03 -10.64
CA ILE A 99 -0.45 -13.44 -9.88
C ILE A 99 -0.47 -14.96 -9.70
N GLU A 100 -0.21 -15.73 -10.77
CA GLU A 100 -0.14 -17.20 -10.67
C GLU A 100 0.99 -17.67 -9.75
N ALA A 101 2.17 -17.04 -9.83
CA ALA A 101 3.28 -17.34 -8.91
C ALA A 101 2.95 -17.00 -7.45
N ALA A 102 2.19 -15.92 -7.20
CA ALA A 102 1.72 -15.55 -5.86
C ALA A 102 0.66 -16.54 -5.32
N LYS A 103 -0.25 -17.00 -6.19
CA LYS A 103 -1.25 -18.03 -5.87
C LYS A 103 -0.62 -19.36 -5.49
N ALA A 104 0.41 -19.79 -6.21
CA ALA A 104 1.16 -21.01 -5.89
C ALA A 104 1.75 -20.98 -4.46
N ARG A 105 1.97 -19.77 -3.91
CA ARG A 105 2.48 -19.53 -2.57
C ARG A 105 1.39 -19.23 -1.53
N LYS A 106 0.11 -19.20 -1.93
CA LYS A 106 -1.04 -18.82 -1.08
C LYS A 106 -0.88 -17.44 -0.42
N LEU A 107 -0.28 -16.49 -1.14
CA LEU A 107 -0.12 -15.13 -0.66
C LEU A 107 -1.46 -14.37 -0.70
N PRO A 108 -1.85 -13.70 0.40
CA PRO A 108 -2.91 -12.70 0.38
C PRO A 108 -2.68 -11.67 -0.72
N LEU A 109 -3.66 -11.51 -1.59
CA LEU A 109 -3.56 -10.70 -2.78
C LEU A 109 -4.65 -9.62 -2.80
N VAL A 110 -4.25 -8.36 -2.61
CA VAL A 110 -5.15 -7.22 -2.76
C VAL A 110 -5.03 -6.69 -4.18
N ILE A 111 -6.14 -6.63 -4.90
CA ILE A 111 -6.18 -6.17 -6.30
C ILE A 111 -7.08 -4.93 -6.38
N ASP A 112 -6.47 -3.80 -6.71
CA ASP A 112 -7.14 -2.50 -6.87
C ASP A 112 -6.91 -1.92 -8.27
N ALA A 113 -7.72 -0.94 -8.66
CA ALA A 113 -7.51 -0.10 -9.85
C ALA A 113 -7.17 -0.88 -11.14
N ASP A 114 -5.98 -0.67 -11.73
CA ASP A 114 -5.58 -1.32 -12.98
C ASP A 114 -5.34 -2.84 -12.83
N GLY A 115 -5.17 -3.33 -11.60
CA GLY A 115 -5.21 -4.76 -11.32
C GLY A 115 -6.60 -5.34 -11.61
N LEU A 116 -7.66 -4.61 -11.26
CA LEU A 116 -9.04 -5.02 -11.57
C LEU A 116 -9.34 -4.94 -13.06
N TRP A 117 -8.67 -4.03 -13.78
CA TRP A 117 -8.73 -3.97 -15.25
C TRP A 117 -8.16 -5.23 -15.93
N LEU A 118 -7.15 -5.86 -15.34
CA LEU A 118 -6.69 -7.18 -15.74
C LEU A 118 -7.70 -8.26 -15.38
N ILE A 119 -8.24 -8.24 -14.15
CA ILE A 119 -9.19 -9.27 -13.69
C ILE A 119 -10.50 -9.25 -14.48
N GLU A 120 -11.02 -8.09 -14.91
CA GLU A 120 -12.23 -8.05 -15.77
C GLU A 120 -11.98 -8.67 -17.15
N ARG A 121 -10.73 -8.75 -17.63
CA ARG A 121 -10.38 -9.44 -18.90
C ARG A 121 -10.07 -10.91 -18.70
N ARG A 122 -9.52 -11.24 -17.54
CA ARG A 122 -9.03 -12.57 -17.19
C ARG A 122 -9.51 -12.96 -15.78
N PRO A 123 -10.83 -13.17 -15.56
CA PRO A 123 -11.36 -13.50 -14.24
C PRO A 123 -10.80 -14.81 -13.68
N GLU A 124 -10.37 -15.73 -14.56
CA GLU A 124 -9.76 -17.01 -14.20
C GLU A 124 -8.50 -16.87 -13.36
N LEU A 125 -7.81 -15.71 -13.43
CA LEU A 125 -6.61 -15.46 -12.64
C LEU A 125 -6.88 -15.50 -11.14
N VAL A 126 -8.08 -15.15 -10.68
CA VAL A 126 -8.43 -15.12 -9.25
C VAL A 126 -9.67 -15.91 -8.89
N LYS A 127 -10.40 -16.44 -9.88
CA LYS A 127 -11.52 -17.35 -9.65
C LYS A 127 -11.04 -18.56 -8.84
N GLY A 128 -11.77 -18.92 -7.79
CA GLY A 128 -11.37 -20.03 -6.91
C GLY A 128 -10.30 -19.70 -5.86
N TYR A 129 -9.76 -18.46 -5.83
CA TYR A 129 -8.67 -18.11 -4.93
C TYR A 129 -9.17 -17.36 -3.69
N ASN A 130 -9.16 -18.04 -2.54
CA ASN A 130 -9.73 -17.54 -1.28
C ASN A 130 -8.91 -16.43 -0.62
N GLU A 131 -7.62 -16.35 -0.95
CA GLU A 131 -6.70 -15.36 -0.41
C GLU A 131 -6.69 -14.05 -1.24
N ALA A 132 -7.50 -13.94 -2.29
CA ALA A 132 -7.68 -12.69 -3.04
C ALA A 132 -8.76 -11.78 -2.44
N MET A 133 -8.50 -10.47 -2.47
CA MET A 133 -9.42 -9.40 -2.11
C MET A 133 -9.46 -8.40 -3.26
N LEU A 134 -10.63 -8.25 -3.89
CA LEU A 134 -10.86 -7.31 -4.97
C LEU A 134 -11.52 -6.06 -4.41
N THR A 135 -11.01 -4.86 -4.75
CA THR A 135 -11.50 -3.59 -4.18
C THR A 135 -12.17 -2.67 -5.22
N PRO A 136 -13.17 -3.13 -6.01
CA PRO A 136 -13.73 -2.33 -7.09
C PRO A 136 -14.52 -1.12 -6.59
N ASN A 137 -14.33 0.03 -7.25
CA ASN A 137 -15.30 1.13 -7.20
C ASN A 137 -16.55 0.79 -8.02
N ALA A 138 -17.57 1.65 -8.00
CA ALA A 138 -18.83 1.41 -8.70
C ALA A 138 -18.66 1.14 -10.22
N ALA A 139 -17.72 1.80 -10.90
CA ALA A 139 -17.49 1.60 -12.33
C ALA A 139 -16.69 0.31 -12.61
N GLU A 140 -15.68 0.02 -11.79
CA GLU A 140 -14.92 -1.25 -11.85
C GLU A 140 -15.83 -2.45 -11.56
N PHE A 141 -16.74 -2.31 -10.59
CA PHE A 141 -17.69 -3.36 -10.23
C PHE A 141 -18.63 -3.69 -11.39
N ARG A 142 -19.20 -2.67 -12.07
CA ARG A 142 -20.07 -2.90 -13.23
C ARG A 142 -19.35 -3.65 -14.35
N ARG A 143 -18.10 -3.26 -14.67
CA ARG A 143 -17.30 -3.95 -15.70
C ARG A 143 -16.96 -5.38 -15.31
N LEU A 144 -16.55 -5.59 -14.05
CA LEU A 144 -16.25 -6.93 -13.55
C LEU A 144 -17.51 -7.81 -13.53
N SER A 145 -18.66 -7.25 -13.14
CA SER A 145 -19.96 -7.92 -13.20
C SER A 145 -20.33 -8.31 -14.63
N ALA A 146 -20.19 -7.39 -15.60
CA ALA A 146 -20.44 -7.70 -17.00
C ALA A 146 -19.53 -8.82 -17.51
N ALA A 147 -18.25 -8.81 -17.14
CA ALA A 147 -17.29 -9.82 -17.55
C ALA A 147 -17.57 -11.22 -16.97
N VAL A 148 -18.02 -11.29 -15.72
CA VAL A 148 -18.20 -12.57 -15.00
C VAL A 148 -19.61 -13.14 -15.16
N LEU A 149 -20.63 -12.27 -15.12
CA LEU A 149 -22.04 -12.65 -15.08
C LEU A 149 -22.81 -12.29 -16.37
N GLY A 150 -22.22 -11.51 -17.28
CA GLY A 150 -22.89 -11.03 -18.49
C GLY A 150 -23.87 -9.87 -18.28
N ARG A 151 -23.90 -9.26 -17.08
CA ARG A 151 -24.75 -8.09 -16.75
C ARG A 151 -24.08 -7.15 -15.77
N GLU A 152 -24.44 -5.86 -15.78
CA GLU A 152 -23.81 -4.82 -14.94
C GLU A 152 -24.52 -4.56 -13.60
N ASP A 153 -25.77 -5.01 -13.45
CA ASP A 153 -26.68 -4.72 -12.33
C ASP A 153 -26.68 -5.79 -11.24
N ALA A 154 -25.70 -6.71 -11.26
CA ALA A 154 -25.60 -7.77 -10.27
C ALA A 154 -25.32 -7.21 -8.86
N THR A 155 -25.75 -7.97 -7.85
CA THR A 155 -25.38 -7.69 -6.47
C THR A 155 -23.93 -8.14 -6.19
N VAL A 156 -23.32 -7.56 -5.15
CA VAL A 156 -21.97 -7.97 -4.70
C VAL A 156 -21.92 -9.44 -4.29
N LEU A 157 -23.04 -9.99 -3.80
CA LEU A 157 -23.16 -11.41 -3.42
C LEU A 157 -23.12 -12.31 -4.66
N GLU A 158 -23.94 -12.00 -5.68
CA GLU A 158 -23.96 -12.75 -6.94
C GLU A 158 -22.60 -12.80 -7.62
N LEU A 159 -21.87 -11.66 -7.64
CA LEU A 159 -20.51 -11.62 -8.18
C LEU A 159 -19.54 -12.48 -7.35
N CYS A 160 -19.63 -12.41 -6.02
CA CYS A 160 -18.79 -13.19 -5.13
C CYS A 160 -19.02 -14.71 -5.31
N GLU A 161 -20.28 -15.13 -5.41
CA GLU A 161 -20.68 -16.52 -5.67
C GLU A 161 -20.13 -17.01 -7.02
N ALA A 162 -20.27 -16.22 -8.08
CA ALA A 162 -19.78 -16.60 -9.41
C ALA A 162 -18.25 -16.68 -9.52
N MET A 163 -17.53 -15.88 -8.73
CA MET A 163 -16.07 -15.92 -8.62
C MET A 163 -15.56 -17.04 -7.70
N ALA A 164 -16.42 -17.61 -6.86
CA ALA A 164 -16.18 -18.81 -6.05
C ALA A 164 -14.84 -18.81 -5.28
N GLY A 165 -14.47 -17.71 -4.64
CA GLY A 165 -13.19 -17.63 -3.92
C GLY A 165 -12.86 -16.24 -3.37
N PRO A 166 -12.63 -15.22 -4.22
CA PRO A 166 -12.15 -13.94 -3.77
C PRO A 166 -13.19 -13.20 -2.93
N ILE A 167 -12.70 -12.42 -1.97
CA ILE A 167 -13.49 -11.43 -1.23
C ILE A 167 -13.70 -10.22 -2.14
N ILE A 168 -14.95 -9.78 -2.26
CA ILE A 168 -15.32 -8.58 -3.03
C ILE A 168 -15.64 -7.46 -2.05
N LEU A 169 -14.78 -6.43 -2.04
CA LEU A 169 -14.96 -5.18 -1.30
C LEU A 169 -15.41 -4.09 -2.29
N GLN A 170 -16.72 -3.95 -2.46
CA GLN A 170 -17.30 -2.94 -3.34
C GLN A 170 -17.30 -1.57 -2.65
N LYS A 171 -16.45 -0.65 -3.14
CA LYS A 171 -16.31 0.71 -2.62
C LYS A 171 -17.50 1.57 -3.05
N GLY A 172 -18.09 2.30 -2.11
CA GLY A 172 -19.32 3.06 -2.36
C GLY A 172 -19.59 4.23 -1.42
N ALA A 173 -20.85 4.64 -1.31
CA ALA A 173 -21.31 5.48 -0.21
C ALA A 173 -21.19 4.70 1.11
N VAL A 174 -21.72 3.48 1.09
CA VAL A 174 -21.47 2.40 2.04
C VAL A 174 -20.61 1.36 1.33
N ASP A 175 -19.51 0.92 1.94
CA ASP A 175 -18.71 -0.17 1.39
C ASP A 175 -19.36 -1.50 1.73
N LEU A 176 -19.46 -2.38 0.74
CA LEU A 176 -20.06 -3.70 0.86
C LEU A 176 -18.98 -4.77 0.73
N ILE A 177 -18.99 -5.74 1.64
CA ILE A 177 -18.02 -6.84 1.66
C ILE A 177 -18.79 -8.16 1.52
N ALA A 178 -18.54 -8.88 0.45
CA ALA A 178 -19.00 -10.25 0.24
C ALA A 178 -17.81 -11.20 0.19
N ALA A 179 -17.97 -12.38 0.79
CA ALA A 179 -16.97 -13.43 0.79
C ALA A 179 -17.66 -14.80 0.78
N PRO A 180 -17.04 -15.86 0.23
CA PRO A 180 -17.66 -17.19 0.17
C PRO A 180 -18.08 -17.76 1.53
N GLN A 181 -17.38 -17.38 2.60
CA GLN A 181 -17.65 -17.79 3.97
C GLN A 181 -18.77 -16.99 4.68
N LEU A 182 -19.35 -15.98 4.03
CA LEU A 182 -20.40 -15.15 4.61
C LEU A 182 -21.77 -15.54 4.03
N SER A 183 -22.75 -15.73 4.90
CA SER A 183 -24.15 -15.92 4.49
C SER A 183 -24.83 -14.62 4.06
N GLU A 184 -24.30 -13.47 4.51
CA GLU A 184 -24.84 -12.15 4.22
C GLU A 184 -23.72 -11.14 3.97
N VAL A 185 -24.03 -10.14 3.14
CA VAL A 185 -23.11 -9.04 2.82
C VAL A 185 -22.86 -8.19 4.06
N ARG A 186 -21.58 -7.99 4.39
CA ARG A 186 -21.17 -7.07 5.46
C ARG A 186 -21.17 -5.64 4.93
N ARG A 187 -21.61 -4.71 5.78
CA ARG A 187 -21.66 -3.27 5.47
C ARG A 187 -20.70 -2.53 6.38
N CYS A 188 -19.83 -1.70 5.81
CA CYS A 188 -19.04 -0.80 6.63
C CYS A 188 -19.96 0.25 7.27
N ALA A 189 -20.06 0.24 8.60
CA ALA A 189 -20.91 1.15 9.36
C ALA A 189 -20.35 2.57 9.46
N GLU A 190 -19.04 2.77 9.20
CA GLU A 190 -18.42 4.08 9.30
C GLU A 190 -18.83 4.97 8.12
N GLU A 191 -19.30 6.18 8.44
CA GLU A 191 -19.68 7.16 7.43
C GLU A 191 -18.45 7.74 6.73
N GLY A 192 -18.57 7.97 5.43
CA GLY A 192 -17.52 8.63 4.66
C GLY A 192 -17.47 10.14 4.92
N ALA A 193 -16.38 10.80 4.50
CA ALA A 193 -16.29 12.25 4.54
C ALA A 193 -17.03 12.92 3.36
N PRO A 194 -17.53 14.16 3.52
CA PRO A 194 -18.16 14.94 2.43
C PRO A 194 -17.24 15.29 1.26
N ARG A 195 -15.93 15.05 1.38
CA ARG A 195 -14.94 15.27 0.32
C ARG A 195 -14.14 14.00 0.07
N ARG A 196 -13.89 13.73 -1.21
CA ARG A 196 -13.10 12.58 -1.66
C ARG A 196 -11.91 13.06 -2.51
N PRO A 197 -10.72 13.26 -1.92
CA PRO A 197 -9.52 13.48 -2.72
C PRO A 197 -9.19 12.21 -3.53
N GLY A 198 -8.44 12.36 -4.62
CA GLY A 198 -7.84 11.21 -5.29
C GLY A 198 -6.88 10.47 -4.34
N GLY A 199 -6.69 9.16 -4.53
CA GLY A 199 -5.77 8.35 -3.72
C GLY A 199 -6.39 7.60 -2.53
N LEU A 200 -7.68 7.81 -2.22
CA LEU A 200 -8.36 7.05 -1.15
C LEU A 200 -8.38 5.53 -1.41
N GLY A 201 -8.47 5.11 -2.67
CA GLY A 201 -8.37 3.71 -3.05
C GLY A 201 -7.00 3.12 -2.75
N ASP A 202 -5.94 3.90 -2.98
CA ASP A 202 -4.56 3.49 -2.69
C ASP A 202 -4.35 3.32 -1.18
N PHE A 203 -4.89 4.23 -0.35
CA PHE A 203 -4.84 4.07 1.10
C PHE A 203 -5.55 2.80 1.57
N LEU A 204 -6.73 2.50 1.01
CA LEU A 204 -7.45 1.28 1.32
C LEU A 204 -6.64 0.05 0.92
N ALA A 205 -6.09 0.02 -0.29
CA ALA A 205 -5.32 -1.12 -0.79
C ALA A 205 -4.05 -1.36 0.05
N GLY A 206 -3.33 -0.30 0.39
CA GLY A 206 -2.15 -0.35 1.25
C GLY A 206 -2.45 -0.83 2.67
N SER A 207 -3.40 -0.18 3.34
CA SER A 207 -3.83 -0.58 4.69
C SER A 207 -4.36 -2.01 4.74
N LEU A 208 -5.14 -2.41 3.72
CA LEU A 208 -5.63 -3.79 3.59
C LEU A 208 -4.49 -4.78 3.40
N GLY A 209 -3.45 -4.44 2.65
CA GLY A 209 -2.25 -5.29 2.50
C GLY A 209 -1.61 -5.65 3.85
N THR A 210 -1.37 -4.65 4.70
CA THR A 210 -0.84 -4.85 6.06
C THR A 210 -1.77 -5.70 6.92
N LEU A 211 -3.06 -5.34 6.94
CA LEU A 211 -4.06 -6.04 7.75
C LEU A 211 -4.28 -7.49 7.29
N ALA A 212 -4.22 -7.75 5.98
CA ALA A 212 -4.33 -9.09 5.41
C ALA A 212 -3.13 -9.97 5.78
N ALA A 213 -1.91 -9.42 5.71
CA ALA A 213 -0.70 -10.11 6.16
C ALA A 213 -0.83 -10.52 7.64
N TRP A 214 -1.23 -9.59 8.51
CA TRP A 214 -1.46 -9.87 9.92
C TRP A 214 -2.59 -10.86 10.16
N ALA A 215 -3.69 -10.76 9.43
CA ALA A 215 -4.80 -11.70 9.53
C ALA A 215 -4.33 -13.13 9.25
N VAL A 216 -3.56 -13.36 8.17
CA VAL A 216 -3.01 -14.69 7.87
C VAL A 216 -2.03 -15.17 8.93
N LEU A 217 -1.06 -14.33 9.33
CA LEU A 217 -0.06 -14.70 10.35
C LEU A 217 -0.69 -15.04 11.71
N ARG A 218 -1.83 -14.43 12.02
CA ARG A 218 -2.59 -14.67 13.26
C ARG A 218 -3.77 -15.62 13.09
N ARG A 219 -3.93 -16.25 11.92
CA ARG A 219 -5.03 -17.18 11.58
C ARG A 219 -6.42 -16.56 11.83
N ARG A 220 -6.58 -15.30 11.45
CA ARG A 220 -7.84 -14.53 11.46
C ARG A 220 -8.41 -14.44 10.05
N SER A 221 -9.69 -14.06 9.98
CA SER A 221 -10.41 -13.92 8.70
C SER A 221 -9.90 -12.72 7.89
N LEU A 222 -9.71 -12.89 6.58
CA LEU A 222 -9.42 -11.80 5.66
C LEU A 222 -10.61 -10.82 5.52
N VAL A 223 -11.85 -11.26 5.75
CA VAL A 223 -13.04 -10.37 5.80
C VAL A 223 -12.86 -9.29 6.86
N LEU A 224 -12.27 -9.67 7.99
CA LEU A 224 -12.05 -8.78 9.12
C LEU A 224 -10.97 -7.74 8.80
N ALA A 225 -9.97 -8.12 8.00
CA ALA A 225 -8.99 -7.18 7.45
C ALA A 225 -9.67 -6.17 6.50
N CYS A 226 -10.59 -6.62 5.63
CA CYS A 226 -11.39 -5.75 4.77
C CYS A 226 -12.22 -4.75 5.58
N GLU A 227 -12.95 -5.21 6.59
CA GLU A 227 -13.76 -4.35 7.45
C GLU A 227 -12.92 -3.30 8.18
N ALA A 228 -11.80 -3.73 8.80
CA ALA A 228 -10.89 -2.84 9.51
C ALA A 228 -10.28 -1.79 8.57
N ALA A 229 -9.86 -2.17 7.36
CA ALA A 229 -9.31 -1.25 6.37
C ALA A 229 -10.34 -0.19 5.93
N CYS A 230 -11.59 -0.60 5.68
CA CYS A 230 -12.69 0.31 5.35
C CYS A 230 -12.93 1.34 6.46
N VAL A 231 -13.08 0.87 7.71
CA VAL A 231 -13.31 1.76 8.86
C VAL A 231 -12.14 2.73 9.04
N LEU A 232 -10.91 2.24 8.95
CA LEU A 232 -9.70 3.04 9.09
C LEU A 232 -9.64 4.20 8.08
N VAL A 233 -9.77 3.90 6.79
CA VAL A 233 -9.64 4.93 5.75
C VAL A 233 -10.77 5.94 5.85
N ARG A 234 -11.98 5.51 6.21
CA ARG A 234 -13.12 6.41 6.42
C ARG A 234 -12.90 7.32 7.61
N LEU A 235 -12.42 6.79 8.75
CA LEU A 235 -12.09 7.57 9.94
C LEU A 235 -10.98 8.60 9.65
N ALA A 236 -9.89 8.17 9.01
CA ALA A 236 -8.78 9.06 8.63
C ALA A 236 -9.27 10.19 7.70
N CYS A 237 -10.11 9.87 6.72
CA CYS A 237 -10.69 10.84 5.80
C CYS A 237 -11.63 11.83 6.54
N LYS A 238 -12.41 11.35 7.52
CA LYS A 238 -13.32 12.17 8.32
C LYS A 238 -12.55 13.17 9.19
N GLU A 239 -11.50 12.72 9.86
CA GLU A 239 -10.64 13.59 10.67
C GLU A 239 -9.88 14.61 9.82
N SER A 240 -9.35 14.17 8.68
CA SER A 240 -8.69 15.06 7.73
C SER A 240 -9.66 16.13 7.22
N TYR A 241 -10.91 15.75 6.92
CA TYR A 241 -11.93 16.70 6.48
C TYR A 241 -12.33 17.66 7.60
N ARG A 242 -12.38 17.19 8.86
CA ARG A 242 -12.65 18.07 10.00
C ARG A 242 -11.61 19.20 10.10
N LYS A 243 -10.34 18.89 9.82
CA LYS A 243 -9.22 19.83 9.88
C LYS A 243 -9.11 20.72 8.64
N ARG A 244 -9.24 20.15 7.44
CA ARG A 244 -8.92 20.81 6.16
C ARG A 244 -10.14 21.21 5.33
N LYS A 245 -11.32 20.67 5.65
CA LYS A 245 -12.60 20.96 4.97
C LYS A 245 -12.45 20.84 3.45
N ARG A 246 -12.86 21.87 2.71
CA ARG A 246 -12.81 21.92 1.25
C ARG A 246 -11.39 21.89 0.68
N ALA A 247 -10.36 22.18 1.47
CA ALA A 247 -8.98 22.17 0.99
C ALA A 247 -8.30 20.79 1.08
N MET A 248 -8.93 19.80 1.74
CA MET A 248 -8.34 18.47 1.97
C MET A 248 -7.78 17.82 0.69
N VAL A 249 -6.53 17.37 0.74
CA VAL A 249 -5.88 16.59 -0.33
C VAL A 249 -5.43 15.23 0.20
N ALA A 250 -4.91 14.37 -0.67
CA ALA A 250 -4.51 13.01 -0.29
C ALA A 250 -3.44 12.97 0.83
N PRO A 251 -2.38 13.82 0.80
CA PRO A 251 -1.40 13.87 1.88
C PRO A 251 -2.02 14.18 3.25
N ASP A 252 -3.03 15.06 3.30
CA ASP A 252 -3.72 15.37 4.55
C ASP A 252 -4.45 14.14 5.13
N VAL A 253 -4.93 13.23 4.28
CA VAL A 253 -5.56 11.98 4.74
C VAL A 253 -4.50 11.00 5.22
N LEU A 254 -3.36 10.91 4.51
CA LEU A 254 -2.23 10.07 4.89
C LEU A 254 -1.67 10.43 6.27
N GLU A 255 -1.63 11.73 6.61
CA GLU A 255 -1.24 12.21 7.95
C GLU A 255 -2.14 11.67 9.06
N GLU A 256 -3.42 11.45 8.78
CA GLU A 256 -4.40 10.95 9.76
C GLU A 256 -4.43 9.42 9.87
N VAL A 257 -3.85 8.67 8.91
CA VAL A 257 -3.93 7.19 8.90
C VAL A 257 -3.39 6.60 10.21
N GLY A 258 -2.22 7.06 10.68
CA GLY A 258 -1.63 6.54 11.91
C GLY A 258 -2.46 6.86 13.16
N ALA A 259 -2.96 8.09 13.27
CA ALA A 259 -3.79 8.52 14.41
C ALA A 259 -5.16 7.83 14.43
N ALA A 260 -5.77 7.65 13.24
CA ALA A 260 -7.00 6.88 13.08
C ALA A 260 -6.76 5.40 13.43
N PHE A 261 -5.62 4.84 13.06
CA PHE A 261 -5.27 3.47 13.41
C PHE A 261 -5.06 3.30 14.92
N GLU A 262 -4.35 4.22 15.57
CA GLU A 262 -4.21 4.23 17.05
C GLU A 262 -5.56 4.35 17.76
N THR A 263 -6.51 5.10 17.18
CA THR A 263 -7.87 5.19 17.73
C THR A 263 -8.61 3.85 17.65
N LEU A 264 -8.40 3.09 16.57
CA LEU A 264 -9.04 1.79 16.35
C LEU A 264 -8.33 0.65 17.11
N CYS A 265 -7.00 0.74 17.25
CA CYS A 265 -6.13 -0.30 17.81
C CYS A 265 -5.00 0.36 18.63
N PRO A 266 -5.30 0.87 19.84
CA PRO A 266 -4.36 1.67 20.61
C PRO A 266 -3.16 0.86 21.11
N ALA A 267 -1.95 1.31 20.81
CA ALA A 267 -0.73 0.68 21.30
C ALA A 267 -0.51 0.98 22.80
N ARG A 268 -1.18 0.24 23.71
CA ARG A 268 -0.88 0.40 25.15
C ARG A 268 0.30 -0.47 25.57
N PRO A 269 1.25 0.08 26.34
CA PRO A 269 2.25 -0.73 27.02
C PRO A 269 1.52 -1.68 27.98
N ALA A 270 1.83 -2.98 27.94
CA ALA A 270 1.38 -3.88 28.99
C ALA A 270 1.99 -3.41 30.31
N ALA A 271 1.14 -3.29 31.34
CA ALA A 271 1.50 -2.76 32.65
C ALA A 271 2.87 -3.29 33.14
N GLY A 272 3.89 -2.44 33.07
CA GLY A 272 5.21 -2.66 33.66
C GLY A 272 6.24 -3.49 32.88
N ARG A 273 6.00 -3.89 31.62
CA ARG A 273 7.03 -4.55 30.80
C ARG A 273 7.21 -3.85 29.45
N LEU A 274 8.31 -3.09 29.33
CA LEU A 274 8.87 -2.70 28.02
C LEU A 274 9.12 -3.99 27.22
N GLY A 275 8.30 -4.23 26.19
CA GLY A 275 8.40 -5.41 25.33
C GLY A 275 7.12 -6.24 25.20
N THR A 276 6.08 -5.95 25.98
CA THR A 276 4.74 -6.54 25.79
C THR A 276 3.73 -5.40 25.66
N TRP A 277 2.96 -5.38 24.57
CA TRP A 277 1.89 -4.41 24.36
C TRP A 277 0.56 -5.10 24.68
N ASP A 278 -0.18 -4.56 25.65
CA ASP A 278 -1.50 -5.06 26.06
C ASP A 278 -2.55 -4.16 25.41
N LEU A 279 -3.43 -4.71 24.59
CA LEU A 279 -4.43 -3.92 23.87
C LEU A 279 -5.62 -3.48 24.73
N GLY A 280 -5.56 -3.68 26.05
CA GLY A 280 -6.49 -3.01 26.96
C GLY A 280 -7.94 -3.44 26.77
N LEU A 281 -8.18 -4.72 26.52
CA LEU A 281 -9.53 -5.31 26.52
C LEU A 281 -10.08 -5.50 27.95
N GLY A 282 -9.33 -5.11 28.98
CA GLY A 282 -9.77 -5.04 30.37
C GLY A 282 -10.04 -3.60 30.80
N GLY A 283 -11.30 -3.16 30.71
CA GLY A 283 -11.82 -2.05 31.52
C GLY A 283 -12.03 -0.71 30.81
N GLY A 284 -13.30 -0.28 30.77
CA GLY A 284 -13.67 1.09 31.12
C GLY A 284 -13.78 2.16 30.02
N ALA A 285 -13.76 1.85 28.73
CA ALA A 285 -14.08 2.84 27.71
C ALA A 285 -15.61 2.96 27.51
N LYS A 286 -16.20 4.10 27.87
CA LYS A 286 -17.62 4.41 27.63
C LYS A 286 -17.84 4.76 26.15
N GLY A 287 -18.37 3.80 25.40
CA GLY A 287 -18.77 3.89 23.99
C GLY A 287 -18.63 2.49 23.39
N PRO A 288 -19.50 2.01 22.49
CA PRO A 288 -19.38 0.64 21.99
C PRO A 288 -18.14 0.55 21.09
N PRO A 289 -17.03 -0.11 21.49
CA PRO A 289 -16.11 -0.61 20.49
C PRO A 289 -16.94 -1.58 19.64
N SER A 290 -16.86 -1.49 18.32
CA SER A 290 -17.40 -2.56 17.49
C SER A 290 -16.70 -3.85 17.94
N LEU A 291 -17.44 -4.76 18.56
CA LEU A 291 -16.98 -6.06 19.07
C LEU A 291 -16.12 -6.84 18.05
N LEU A 292 -16.29 -6.52 16.76
CA LEU A 292 -15.51 -6.99 15.62
C LEU A 292 -14.00 -6.75 15.75
N LEU A 293 -13.53 -5.57 16.20
CA LEU A 293 -12.09 -5.30 16.30
C LEU A 293 -11.44 -5.96 17.53
N ALA A 294 -12.16 -6.06 18.66
CA ALA A 294 -11.65 -6.77 19.85
C ALA A 294 -11.28 -8.24 19.55
N CYS A 295 -11.98 -8.88 18.61
CA CYS A 295 -11.73 -10.25 18.21
C CYS A 295 -10.50 -10.44 17.32
N VAL A 296 -10.12 -9.49 16.44
CA VAL A 296 -8.85 -9.61 15.69
C VAL A 296 -7.68 -9.48 16.65
N PHE A 297 -7.77 -8.49 17.55
CA PHE A 297 -6.60 -7.84 18.11
C PHE A 297 -6.19 -8.31 19.52
N SER A 298 -6.94 -9.17 20.21
CA SER A 298 -6.64 -9.65 21.59
C SER A 298 -5.28 -10.33 21.84
N SER A 299 -4.39 -10.44 20.85
CA SER A 299 -3.07 -11.08 21.01
C SER A 299 -2.01 -10.53 20.05
N PHE A 300 -1.90 -9.22 19.87
CA PHE A 300 -1.01 -8.64 18.86
C PHE A 300 0.48 -8.60 19.20
N PHE A 301 0.89 -8.80 20.46
CA PHE A 301 2.32 -8.73 20.83
C PHE A 301 2.73 -9.85 21.78
N ALA A 302 2.69 -11.09 21.26
CA ALA A 302 3.44 -12.21 21.81
C ALA A 302 4.31 -12.81 20.69
N GLY A 303 5.50 -12.21 20.50
CA GLY A 303 6.68 -12.92 20.00
C GLY A 303 6.69 -13.43 18.56
N PHE A 304 5.89 -12.90 17.63
CA PHE A 304 6.05 -13.18 16.20
C PHE A 304 6.47 -11.91 15.47
N VAL A 305 7.73 -11.90 15.04
CA VAL A 305 8.29 -10.93 14.09
C VAL A 305 7.51 -11.08 12.77
N VAL A 306 6.84 -10.03 12.29
CA VAL A 306 6.18 -10.03 10.99
C VAL A 306 7.19 -9.62 9.95
N PHE A 307 8.03 -10.57 9.52
CA PHE A 307 9.04 -10.40 8.48
C PHE A 307 8.52 -9.81 7.14
N LEU A 308 8.31 -8.51 7.01
CA LEU A 308 8.75 -7.86 5.78
C LEU A 308 10.14 -7.33 6.14
N VAL A 309 11.23 -8.05 5.82
CA VAL A 309 12.59 -7.67 6.26
C VAL A 309 13.61 -7.67 5.12
N CYS A 310 14.45 -6.63 5.14
CA CYS A 310 15.77 -6.55 4.56
C CYS A 310 16.78 -6.36 5.71
N PHE A 311 17.89 -7.06 5.60
CA PHE A 311 18.98 -7.11 6.55
C PHE A 311 19.75 -5.78 6.59
N VAL A 312 20.18 -5.36 7.78
CA VAL A 312 21.27 -4.38 7.96
C VAL A 312 22.49 -5.18 8.40
N LEU A 313 23.54 -5.23 7.56
CA LEU A 313 24.88 -5.62 8.01
C LEU A 313 25.46 -4.45 8.82
N SER A 314 25.29 -4.49 10.14
CA SER A 314 26.18 -3.78 11.05
C SER A 314 27.25 -4.77 11.51
N VAL A 315 28.42 -4.75 10.86
CA VAL A 315 29.63 -5.36 11.42
C VAL A 315 30.15 -4.41 12.49
N PHE A 316 29.76 -4.64 13.74
CA PHE A 316 30.55 -4.22 14.89
C PHE A 316 31.23 -5.46 15.45
N TRP A 317 32.52 -5.61 15.16
CA TRP A 317 33.39 -6.48 15.94
C TRP A 317 34.30 -5.60 16.78
N PHE A 318 34.14 -5.69 18.10
CA PHE A 318 35.10 -5.16 19.05
C PHE A 318 36.23 -6.17 19.17
N SER A 319 37.45 -5.77 18.82
CA SER A 319 38.65 -6.21 19.55
C SER A 319 39.81 -5.26 19.27
N SER A 320 40.33 -4.69 20.35
CA SER A 320 41.54 -3.88 20.41
C SER A 320 42.77 -4.69 20.00
N CYS A 321 43.67 -4.12 19.20
CA CYS A 321 45.12 -4.12 19.45
C CYS A 321 45.92 -3.37 18.36
N VAL A 322 46.54 -2.28 18.81
CA VAL A 322 47.80 -1.62 18.45
C VAL A 322 48.66 -2.27 17.35
N LEU A 323 49.09 -1.47 16.36
CA LEU A 323 50.49 -1.15 16.01
C LEU A 323 50.64 -0.75 14.53
N GLY A 324 51.49 0.24 14.28
CA GLY A 324 52.26 0.32 13.05
C GLY A 324 51.90 1.50 12.15
N GLY A 325 52.75 2.53 12.14
CA GLY A 325 52.53 3.75 11.38
C GLY A 325 52.88 3.63 9.90
N CYS A 326 52.51 4.65 9.13
CA CYS A 326 53.48 5.35 8.27
C CYS A 326 52.93 6.72 7.85
N LYS A 327 53.83 7.71 7.88
CA LYS A 327 53.60 9.13 7.56
C LYS A 327 53.55 9.33 6.04
N ILE A 328 52.71 10.24 5.55
CA ILE A 328 53.14 11.27 4.58
C ILE A 328 52.49 12.61 4.96
N LYS A 329 53.35 13.63 5.02
CA LYS A 329 53.11 15.03 5.39
C LYS A 329 53.69 15.88 4.26
N VAL A 330 52.91 16.72 3.60
CA VAL A 330 53.35 17.95 2.90
C VAL A 330 52.12 18.90 2.86
N CYS A 331 52.03 19.89 3.75
CA CYS A 331 52.33 21.34 3.54
C CYS A 331 51.58 21.97 2.34
N GLY A 332 50.90 23.11 2.40
CA GLY A 332 50.83 24.18 3.39
C GLY A 332 50.85 25.55 2.67
N ASN A 333 49.80 26.36 2.88
CA ASN A 333 49.68 27.82 2.74
C ASN A 333 50.03 28.55 1.42
N HIS A 334 49.06 29.31 0.88
CA HIS A 334 49.13 30.78 0.87
C HIS A 334 47.78 31.47 0.60
N ALA A 335 47.56 32.56 1.33
CA ALA A 335 46.44 33.48 1.22
C ALA A 335 46.63 34.46 0.05
N LYS A 336 45.54 34.83 -0.63
CA LYS A 336 45.22 36.20 -1.11
C LYS A 336 43.84 36.20 -1.79
N GLY A 337 43.04 37.21 -1.47
CA GLY A 337 41.60 37.22 -1.71
C GLY A 337 41.12 37.54 -3.12
N CYS A 338 39.81 37.38 -3.29
CA CYS A 338 39.00 38.11 -4.26
C CYS A 338 37.61 38.37 -3.66
N LYS A 339 37.20 39.64 -3.75
CA LYS A 339 35.86 40.17 -3.43
C LYS A 339 34.88 39.88 -4.57
N ALA A 340 33.59 40.06 -4.24
CA ALA A 340 32.40 40.27 -5.09
C ALA A 340 31.73 38.99 -5.63
N ARG A 341 30.41 38.85 -5.66
CA ARG A 341 29.28 39.78 -5.46
C ARG A 341 28.03 38.93 -5.22
N SER A 342 27.24 39.27 -4.20
CA SER A 342 25.86 38.82 -4.05
C SER A 342 24.95 39.67 -4.94
N THR A 343 24.25 39.05 -5.88
CA THR A 343 23.11 39.68 -6.57
C THR A 343 21.86 38.87 -6.25
N LEU A 344 21.18 39.29 -5.19
CA LEU A 344 19.75 39.03 -5.00
C LEU A 344 19.01 39.78 -6.11
N GLY A 345 18.38 39.03 -7.01
CA GLY A 345 17.48 39.58 -8.02
C GLY A 345 16.18 40.04 -7.36
N ASN A 346 15.91 41.34 -7.44
CA ASN A 346 14.63 41.93 -7.07
C ASN A 346 13.53 41.38 -7.97
N PHE A 347 12.51 40.75 -7.38
CA PHE A 347 11.22 40.52 -8.03
C PHE A 347 10.35 41.77 -7.82
N GLU A 348 10.20 42.59 -8.86
CA GLU A 348 9.17 43.61 -8.91
C GLU A 348 7.82 42.97 -9.28
N VAL A 349 6.83 43.15 -8.40
CA VAL A 349 5.43 42.79 -8.64
C VAL A 349 4.80 43.90 -9.49
N ARG A 350 4.46 43.59 -10.75
CA ARG A 350 3.64 44.46 -11.60
C ARG A 350 2.16 44.18 -11.33
N GLU A 351 1.42 45.21 -10.90
CA GLU A 351 -0.04 45.17 -10.83
C GLU A 351 -0.66 45.13 -12.24
N PRO A 352 -1.78 44.41 -12.44
CA PRO A 352 -2.47 44.37 -13.73
C PRO A 352 -3.28 45.67 -13.97
N PRO A 353 -3.44 46.10 -15.23
CA PRO A 353 -4.18 47.30 -15.56
C PRO A 353 -5.67 47.10 -15.32
N LYS A 354 -6.30 48.09 -14.66
CA LYS A 354 -7.75 48.25 -14.63
C LYS A 354 -8.21 48.71 -16.02
N ASN A 355 -9.26 48.08 -16.53
CA ASN A 355 -9.90 48.41 -17.80
C ASN A 355 -11.41 48.18 -17.64
N PRO A 356 -12.24 48.85 -18.45
CA PRO A 356 -12.61 50.26 -18.40
C PRO A 356 -13.87 50.52 -17.57
#